data_AF-A0A0P0CVV8-F1
#
_entry.id   AF-A0A0P0CVV8-F1
#
_cell.length_a   1.000
_cell.length_b   1.000
_cell.length_c   1.000
_cell.angle_alpha   90.00
_cell.angle_beta   90.00
_cell.angle_gamma   90.00
#
_symmetry.space_group_name_H-M   'P 1'
#
loop_
_entity.id
_entity.type
_entity.pdbx_description
1 polymer ?
#
loop_
_entity_poly.entity_id
_entity_poly.type
_entity_poly.pdbx_seq_one_letter_code
_entity_poly.pdbx_strand_id
1 'polypeptide(L)'
;MKKIYRTDIFLIALGLATLVVQRFFLNPEEADAESHMYTQSQLRAEVGQEPVRAEVVREPEWSLTFPAGSAYQDLTPPQGVMPNPFQEVQRIAKANEGENNYAGKDTDMRQLLLAHAGKDYLFVLQQQAANEMLRHELFQHYYQDPTQPNVLEVIGFYTEQLVEAKSEDAKLMYMCLRALKEHWPAQKISQVALATAARVQARKIHSAEDTATVTGYHRQVYARELKKLGHKLKNRA
;
A
#
# COMPACT_ATOMS: atom_id res chain seq x y z
N MET A 1 -5.50 -46.49 -23.63
CA MET A 1 -5.72 -45.20 -24.32
C MET A 1 -5.52 -44.03 -23.34
N LYS A 2 -4.27 -43.62 -23.10
CA LYS A 2 -3.89 -42.55 -22.14
C LYS A 2 -2.65 -41.81 -22.67
N LYS A 3 -2.76 -41.02 -23.73
CA LYS A 3 -1.62 -40.19 -24.19
C LYS A 3 -1.96 -38.82 -24.78
N ILE A 4 -3.23 -38.46 -24.97
CA ILE A 4 -3.57 -37.24 -25.74
C ILE A 4 -3.71 -35.98 -24.85
N TYR A 5 -4.10 -36.11 -23.57
CA TYR A 5 -4.35 -34.95 -22.69
C TYR A 5 -3.10 -34.24 -22.14
N ARG A 6 -1.91 -34.85 -22.20
CA ARG A 6 -0.68 -34.23 -21.66
C ARG A 6 -0.03 -33.24 -22.62
N THR A 7 -0.22 -33.43 -23.93
CA THR A 7 0.31 -32.55 -24.97
C THR A 7 -0.39 -31.20 -24.99
N ASP A 8 -1.71 -31.16 -24.77
CA ASP A 8 -2.47 -29.90 -24.80
C ASP A 8 -2.16 -28.99 -23.60
N ILE A 9 -1.99 -29.56 -22.40
CA ILE A 9 -1.58 -28.79 -21.21
C ILE A 9 -0.17 -28.21 -21.38
N PHE A 10 0.74 -28.98 -22.00
CA PHE A 10 2.09 -28.50 -22.31
C PHE A 10 2.07 -27.37 -23.33
N LEU A 11 1.23 -27.44 -24.37
CA LEU A 11 1.12 -26.39 -25.38
C LEU A 11 0.47 -25.11 -24.84
N ILE A 12 -0.53 -25.24 -23.96
CA ILE A 12 -1.15 -24.08 -23.28
C ILE A 12 -0.16 -23.42 -22.31
N ALA A 13 0.58 -24.21 -21.53
CA ALA A 13 1.60 -23.69 -20.62
C ALA A 13 2.78 -23.05 -21.37
N LEU A 14 3.18 -23.62 -22.52
CA LEU A 14 4.21 -23.06 -23.38
C LEU A 14 3.75 -21.74 -24.02
N GLY A 15 2.49 -21.66 -24.46
CA GLY A 15 1.88 -20.45 -25.02
C GLY A 15 1.81 -19.29 -24.02
N LEU A 16 1.42 -19.58 -22.77
CA LEU A 16 1.42 -18.59 -21.69
C LEU A 16 2.85 -18.13 -21.33
N ALA A 17 3.82 -19.05 -21.28
CA ALA A 17 5.20 -18.70 -21.00
C ALA A 17 5.82 -17.82 -22.11
N THR A 18 5.48 -18.06 -23.38
CA THR A 18 5.96 -17.22 -24.50
C THR A 18 5.35 -15.82 -24.52
N LEU A 19 4.07 -15.66 -24.13
CA LEU A 19 3.43 -14.34 -24.00
C LEU A 19 4.04 -13.52 -22.85
N VAL A 20 4.36 -14.17 -21.73
CA VAL A 20 5.06 -13.52 -20.61
C VAL A 20 6.45 -13.07 -21.03
N VAL A 21 7.21 -13.88 -21.79
CA VAL A 21 8.55 -13.49 -22.24
C VAL A 21 8.52 -12.39 -23.31
N GLN A 22 7.56 -12.41 -24.25
CA GLN A 22 7.44 -11.36 -25.28
C GLN A 22 7.05 -9.99 -24.70
N ARG A 23 6.19 -9.94 -23.66
CA ARG A 23 5.84 -8.67 -22.99
C ARG A 23 6.99 -8.10 -22.14
N PHE A 24 7.90 -8.95 -21.64
CA PHE A 24 8.98 -8.53 -20.74
C PHE A 24 10.31 -8.19 -21.43
N PHE A 25 10.57 -8.63 -22.67
CA PHE A 25 11.92 -8.53 -23.26
C PHE A 25 12.03 -7.88 -24.65
N LEU A 26 10.93 -7.47 -25.30
CA LEU A 26 10.99 -6.80 -26.61
C LEU A 26 10.17 -5.51 -26.63
N ASN A 27 10.80 -4.41 -26.22
CA ASN A 27 10.61 -3.08 -26.83
C ASN A 27 11.68 -2.11 -26.30
N PRO A 28 12.81 -1.94 -27.01
CA PRO A 28 13.66 -0.76 -26.89
C PRO A 28 13.28 0.30 -27.93
N GLU A 29 13.25 1.55 -27.45
CA GLU A 29 13.51 2.84 -28.12
C GLU A 29 12.47 3.53 -29.06
N GLU A 30 12.11 4.74 -28.57
CA GLU A 30 12.15 6.06 -29.22
C GLU A 30 11.30 6.41 -30.47
N ALA A 31 10.51 7.49 -30.33
CA ALA A 31 10.27 8.50 -31.36
C ALA A 31 9.66 9.79 -30.76
N ASP A 32 10.54 10.73 -30.44
CA ASP A 32 10.55 12.16 -30.78
C ASP A 32 9.28 13.05 -30.87
N ALA A 33 9.44 14.19 -30.19
CA ALA A 33 9.36 15.57 -30.71
C ALA A 33 8.02 16.34 -30.81
N GLU A 34 8.02 17.44 -30.05
CA GLU A 34 7.57 18.81 -30.38
C GLU A 34 6.06 19.15 -30.37
N SER A 35 5.68 20.15 -29.56
CA SER A 35 5.42 21.48 -30.13
C SER A 35 4.97 22.56 -29.11
N HIS A 36 5.54 23.76 -29.33
CA HIS A 36 5.07 25.12 -29.02
C HIS A 36 5.42 25.82 -27.70
N MET A 37 6.55 26.54 -27.80
CA MET A 37 6.79 27.91 -27.33
C MET A 37 5.55 28.82 -27.28
N TYR A 38 5.44 29.61 -26.21
CA TYR A 38 5.16 31.05 -26.31
C TYR A 38 6.05 31.81 -25.31
N THR A 39 6.81 32.76 -25.84
CA THR A 39 7.69 33.70 -25.12
C THR A 39 7.08 35.10 -25.25
N GLN A 40 7.03 35.85 -24.15
CA GLN A 40 7.24 37.32 -24.02
C GLN A 40 6.50 37.80 -22.74
N SER A 41 7.13 38.12 -21.61
CA SER A 41 8.18 39.11 -21.25
C SER A 41 7.61 40.43 -20.72
N GLN A 42 8.30 40.97 -19.69
CA GLN A 42 8.25 42.33 -19.08
C GLN A 42 7.43 42.43 -17.77
N LEU A 43 7.92 42.90 -16.61
CA LEU A 43 8.98 43.88 -16.28
C LEU A 43 9.65 43.66 -14.90
N ARG A 44 10.90 44.14 -14.81
CA ARG A 44 11.79 44.47 -13.66
C ARG A 44 11.07 44.88 -12.36
N ALA A 45 11.39 44.33 -11.18
CA ALA A 45 12.61 44.39 -10.34
C ALA A 45 12.46 45.41 -9.20
N GLU A 46 12.38 44.93 -7.95
CA GLU A 46 12.88 45.64 -6.75
C GLU A 46 13.00 44.68 -5.54
N VAL A 47 14.27 44.48 -5.14
CA VAL A 47 14.78 44.36 -3.77
C VAL A 47 14.19 43.28 -2.84
N GLY A 48 14.93 42.17 -2.73
CA GLY A 48 15.66 41.87 -1.49
C GLY A 48 14.83 41.40 -0.29
N GLN A 49 14.29 40.19 -0.40
CA GLN A 49 14.30 39.14 0.62
C GLN A 49 13.56 37.96 -0.01
N GLU A 50 14.29 36.99 -0.55
CA GLU A 50 13.67 35.69 -0.79
C GLU A 50 13.20 35.20 0.59
N PRO A 51 11.90 34.99 0.83
CA PRO A 51 11.54 34.16 1.95
C PRO A 51 12.26 32.85 1.66
N VAL A 52 13.12 32.42 2.59
CA VAL A 52 13.54 31.02 2.65
C VAL A 52 12.22 30.27 2.67
N ARG A 53 11.79 29.82 1.48
CA ARG A 53 10.62 28.99 1.31
C ARG A 53 11.05 27.78 2.10
N ALA A 54 10.55 27.68 3.33
CA ALA A 54 10.73 26.50 4.16
C ALA A 54 10.44 25.37 3.20
N GLU A 55 11.47 24.58 2.90
CA GLU A 55 11.36 23.44 2.04
C GLU A 55 10.27 22.62 2.71
N VAL A 56 9.07 22.66 2.14
CA VAL A 56 7.94 21.91 2.67
C VAL A 56 8.37 20.49 2.42
N VAL A 57 9.00 19.90 3.43
CA VAL A 57 9.40 18.50 3.44
C VAL A 57 8.13 17.78 3.07
N ARG A 58 8.06 17.29 1.83
CA ARG A 58 6.90 16.55 1.34
C ARG A 58 6.87 15.31 2.21
N GLU A 59 5.95 15.29 3.18
CA GLU A 59 5.77 14.14 4.05
C GLU A 59 5.57 12.91 3.14
N PRO A 60 6.22 11.78 3.44
CA PRO A 60 6.00 10.55 2.68
C PRO A 60 4.50 10.26 2.66
N GLU A 61 3.99 9.89 1.49
CA GLU A 61 2.55 9.72 1.26
C GLU A 61 1.91 8.73 2.26
N TRP A 62 2.69 7.75 2.69
CA TRP A 62 2.46 6.94 3.89
C TRP A 62 3.79 6.42 4.46
N SER A 63 3.83 6.20 5.77
CA SER A 63 5.01 5.68 6.48
C SER A 63 4.89 4.17 6.71
N LEU A 64 5.97 3.44 6.45
CA LEU A 64 6.05 2.00 6.76
C LEU A 64 6.47 1.82 8.23
N THR A 65 5.91 0.78 8.85
CA THR A 65 6.28 0.37 10.21
C THR A 65 7.30 -0.76 10.13
N PHE A 66 8.39 -0.64 10.88
CA PHE A 66 9.44 -1.65 10.92
C PHE A 66 9.54 -2.26 12.32
N PRO A 67 9.70 -3.59 12.44
CA PRO A 67 10.11 -4.22 13.68
C PRO A 67 11.43 -3.62 14.20
N ALA A 68 11.59 -3.57 15.53
CA ALA A 68 12.81 -3.07 16.14
C ALA A 68 14.03 -3.87 15.64
N GLY A 69 15.05 -3.16 15.14
CA GLY A 69 16.27 -3.77 14.60
C GLY A 69 16.12 -4.40 13.21
N SER A 70 15.03 -4.14 12.49
CA SER A 70 14.85 -4.63 11.11
C SER A 70 15.98 -4.14 10.19
N ALA A 71 16.55 -5.05 9.40
CA ALA A 71 17.55 -4.74 8.36
C ALA A 71 16.96 -4.03 7.13
N TYR A 72 15.64 -3.94 7.05
CA TYR A 72 14.91 -3.45 5.86
C TYR A 72 14.40 -2.01 5.98
N GLN A 73 14.82 -1.28 7.01
CA GLN A 73 14.40 0.12 7.24
C GLN A 73 14.71 1.03 6.04
N ASP A 74 15.85 0.81 5.40
CA ASP A 74 16.30 1.59 4.25
C ASP A 74 15.80 1.00 2.91
N LEU A 75 14.87 0.04 2.95
CA LEU A 75 14.38 -0.68 1.76
C LEU A 75 15.51 -1.25 0.89
N THR A 76 16.61 -1.65 1.53
CA THR A 76 17.71 -2.34 0.85
C THR A 76 17.34 -3.80 0.67
N PRO A 77 17.31 -4.33 -0.58
CA PRO A 77 16.89 -5.69 -0.83
C PRO A 77 17.83 -6.69 -0.14
N PRO A 78 17.34 -7.86 0.27
CA PRO A 78 18.19 -8.93 0.79
C PRO A 78 19.24 -9.35 -0.23
N GLN A 79 20.42 -9.76 0.24
CA GLN A 79 21.51 -10.19 -0.64
C GLN A 79 21.07 -11.34 -1.55
N GLY A 80 21.40 -11.22 -2.84
CA GLY A 80 21.10 -12.24 -3.85
C GLY A 80 19.65 -12.28 -4.32
N VAL A 81 18.77 -11.40 -3.83
CA VAL A 81 17.39 -11.29 -4.32
C VAL A 81 17.34 -10.29 -5.47
N MET A 82 17.17 -10.80 -6.69
CA MET A 82 16.98 -10.02 -7.92
C MET A 82 15.74 -10.56 -8.65
N PRO A 83 14.80 -9.70 -9.09
CA PRO A 83 14.79 -8.23 -8.95
C PRO A 83 14.51 -7.74 -7.51
N ASN A 84 14.67 -6.42 -7.26
CA ASN A 84 14.39 -5.82 -5.96
C ASN A 84 12.91 -5.99 -5.59
N PRO A 85 12.58 -6.75 -4.51
CA PRO A 85 11.20 -7.02 -4.15
C PRO A 85 10.43 -5.76 -3.74
N PHE A 86 11.10 -4.75 -3.17
CA PHE A 86 10.44 -3.54 -2.67
C PHE A 86 9.99 -2.58 -3.78
N GLN A 87 10.35 -2.87 -5.03
CA GLN A 87 9.88 -2.16 -6.22
C GLN A 87 8.70 -2.86 -6.91
N GLU A 88 8.35 -4.09 -6.53
CA GLU A 88 7.32 -4.89 -7.18
C GLU A 88 5.93 -4.25 -7.08
N VAL A 89 5.56 -3.73 -5.90
CA VAL A 89 4.27 -3.06 -5.70
C VAL A 89 4.12 -1.87 -6.64
N GLN A 90 5.17 -1.05 -6.79
CA GLN A 90 5.15 0.09 -7.71
C GLN A 90 5.06 -0.35 -9.17
N ARG A 91 5.74 -1.45 -9.53
CA ARG A 91 5.67 -2.03 -10.88
C ARG A 91 4.28 -2.55 -11.21
N ILE A 92 3.63 -3.24 -10.27
CA ILE A 92 2.24 -3.70 -10.42
C ILE A 92 1.30 -2.50 -10.53
N ALA A 93 1.47 -1.48 -9.68
CA ALA A 93 0.65 -0.27 -9.72
C ALA A 93 0.73 0.43 -11.08
N LYS A 94 1.94 0.60 -11.63
CA LYS A 94 2.15 1.18 -12.97
C LYS A 94 1.58 0.30 -14.08
N ALA A 95 1.71 -1.02 -13.97
CA ALA A 95 1.20 -1.95 -14.97
C ALA A 95 -0.35 -1.96 -15.06
N ASN A 96 -1.02 -1.52 -13.99
CA ASN A 96 -2.47 -1.40 -13.90
C ASN A 96 -2.93 0.08 -13.91
N GLU A 97 -2.06 1.03 -14.25
CA GLU A 97 -2.40 2.45 -14.28
C GLU A 97 -3.43 2.74 -15.40
N GLY A 98 -4.48 3.48 -15.07
CA GLY A 98 -5.57 3.81 -16.01
C GLY A 98 -6.68 2.76 -16.12
N GLU A 99 -6.55 1.61 -15.45
CA GLU A 99 -7.62 0.63 -15.33
C GLU A 99 -8.63 1.08 -14.26
N ASN A 100 -9.91 1.21 -14.63
CA ASN A 100 -10.96 1.59 -13.68
C ASN A 100 -11.37 0.46 -12.72
N ASN A 101 -10.87 -0.76 -12.94
CA ASN A 101 -11.23 -1.95 -12.17
C ASN A 101 -10.04 -2.44 -11.35
N TYR A 102 -10.17 -2.36 -10.02
CA TYR A 102 -9.15 -2.79 -9.06
C TYR A 102 -8.86 -4.30 -9.08
N ALA A 103 -9.72 -5.13 -9.67
CA ALA A 103 -9.63 -6.59 -9.57
C ALA A 103 -8.34 -7.19 -10.19
N GLY A 104 -7.85 -6.59 -11.28
CA GLY A 104 -6.58 -7.00 -11.90
C GLY A 104 -5.41 -6.75 -10.96
N LYS A 105 -5.31 -5.51 -10.46
CA LYS A 105 -4.31 -5.10 -9.47
C LYS A 105 -4.39 -5.91 -8.17
N ASP A 106 -5.60 -6.21 -7.67
CA ASP A 106 -5.79 -7.08 -6.51
C ASP A 106 -5.21 -8.49 -6.74
N THR A 107 -5.47 -9.06 -7.92
CA THR A 107 -4.96 -10.39 -8.28
C THR A 107 -3.43 -10.39 -8.29
N ASP A 108 -2.81 -9.42 -8.94
CA ASP A 108 -1.35 -9.29 -9.03
C ASP A 108 -0.72 -9.07 -7.64
N MET A 109 -1.32 -8.21 -6.81
CA MET A 109 -0.85 -7.95 -5.44
C MET A 109 -0.95 -9.19 -4.54
N ARG A 110 -2.04 -9.95 -4.63
CA ARG A 110 -2.18 -11.23 -3.89
C ARG A 110 -1.14 -12.25 -4.34
N GLN A 111 -0.89 -12.35 -5.65
CA GLN A 111 0.15 -13.23 -6.18
C GLN A 111 1.54 -12.83 -5.70
N LEU A 112 1.84 -11.53 -5.66
CA LEU A 112 3.08 -11.01 -5.08
C LEU A 112 3.24 -11.45 -3.63
N LEU A 113 2.23 -11.20 -2.79
CA LEU A 113 2.27 -11.56 -1.37
C LEU A 113 2.44 -13.07 -1.16
N LEU A 114 1.77 -13.89 -1.98
CA LEU A 114 1.90 -15.34 -1.93
C LEU A 114 3.31 -15.80 -2.35
N ALA A 115 3.89 -15.22 -3.39
CA ALA A 115 5.23 -15.56 -3.87
C ALA A 115 6.33 -15.26 -2.83
N HIS A 116 6.08 -14.28 -1.95
CA HIS A 116 6.97 -13.89 -0.86
C HIS A 116 6.56 -14.42 0.51
N ALA A 117 5.62 -15.38 0.57
CA ALA A 117 5.22 -16.02 1.81
C ALA A 117 6.45 -16.65 2.52
N GLY A 118 6.61 -16.35 3.81
CA GLY A 118 7.73 -16.85 4.63
C GLY A 118 9.06 -16.13 4.44
N LYS A 119 9.12 -15.07 3.62
CA LYS A 119 10.29 -14.18 3.57
C LYS A 119 10.30 -13.24 4.77
N ASP A 120 11.47 -12.95 5.30
CA ASP A 120 11.68 -12.08 6.46
C ASP A 120 11.32 -10.61 6.19
N TYR A 121 11.37 -10.18 4.93
CA TYR A 121 10.92 -8.86 4.48
C TYR A 121 9.44 -8.80 4.06
N LEU A 122 8.66 -9.89 4.22
CA LEU A 122 7.26 -9.94 3.79
C LEU A 122 6.43 -8.81 4.40
N PHE A 123 6.68 -8.43 5.66
CA PHE A 123 5.96 -7.35 6.33
C PHE A 123 6.09 -6.00 5.61
N VAL A 124 7.17 -5.78 4.84
CA VAL A 124 7.34 -4.57 4.02
C VAL A 124 6.37 -4.63 2.84
N LEU A 125 6.35 -5.75 2.12
CA LEU A 125 5.47 -5.96 0.97
C LEU A 125 3.99 -5.93 1.36
N GLN A 126 3.63 -6.53 2.48
CA GLN A 126 2.27 -6.49 3.04
C GLN A 126 1.80 -5.06 3.26
N GLN A 127 2.65 -4.22 3.86
CA GLN A 127 2.31 -2.81 4.08
C GLN A 127 2.27 -2.01 2.79
N GLN A 128 3.19 -2.23 1.86
CA GLN A 128 3.20 -1.54 0.58
C GLN A 128 1.95 -1.90 -0.25
N ALA A 129 1.66 -3.19 -0.43
CA ALA A 129 0.50 -3.66 -1.17
C ALA A 129 -0.81 -3.20 -0.52
N ALA A 130 -0.92 -3.26 0.82
CA ALA A 130 -2.11 -2.80 1.50
C ALA A 130 -2.31 -1.28 1.41
N ASN A 131 -1.25 -0.48 1.54
CA ASN A 131 -1.36 0.98 1.38
C ASN A 131 -1.79 1.33 -0.05
N GLU A 132 -1.17 0.71 -1.05
CA GLU A 132 -1.50 0.92 -2.46
C GLU A 132 -2.98 0.58 -2.74
N MET A 133 -3.40 -0.64 -2.38
CA MET A 133 -4.76 -1.10 -2.65
C MET A 133 -5.81 -0.34 -1.85
N LEU A 134 -5.61 -0.12 -0.54
CA LEU A 134 -6.62 0.54 0.28
C LEU A 134 -6.77 2.02 -0.08
N ARG A 135 -5.65 2.75 -0.26
CA ARG A 135 -5.68 4.20 -0.44
C ARG A 135 -6.03 4.62 -1.85
N HIS A 136 -5.55 3.90 -2.86
CA HIS A 136 -5.69 4.32 -4.26
C HIS A 136 -6.84 3.64 -4.98
N GLU A 137 -7.21 2.42 -4.57
CA GLU A 137 -8.24 1.65 -5.26
C GLU A 137 -9.51 1.55 -4.40
N LEU A 138 -9.43 0.83 -3.28
CA LEU A 138 -10.59 0.24 -2.62
C LEU A 138 -11.49 1.26 -1.94
N PHE A 139 -10.92 2.28 -1.26
CA PHE A 139 -11.77 3.27 -0.59
C PHE A 139 -12.56 4.12 -1.57
N GLN A 140 -12.06 4.35 -2.79
CA GLN A 140 -12.82 5.07 -3.81
C GLN A 140 -14.09 4.29 -4.19
N HIS A 141 -13.95 2.99 -4.44
CA HIS A 141 -15.09 2.11 -4.73
C HIS A 141 -16.03 1.94 -3.53
N TYR A 142 -15.49 1.81 -2.31
CA TYR A 142 -16.28 1.68 -1.09
C TYR A 142 -17.16 2.92 -0.83
N TYR A 143 -16.69 4.13 -1.11
CA TYR A 143 -17.50 5.33 -0.92
C TYR A 143 -18.58 5.50 -2.00
N GLN A 144 -18.43 4.86 -3.16
CA GLN A 144 -19.47 4.80 -4.19
C GLN A 144 -20.56 3.78 -3.82
N ASP A 145 -20.17 2.59 -3.38
CA ASP A 145 -21.08 1.57 -2.87
C ASP A 145 -20.48 0.85 -1.63
N PRO A 146 -20.87 1.27 -0.41
CA PRO A 146 -20.33 0.71 0.83
C PRO A 146 -20.90 -0.68 1.16
N THR A 147 -21.87 -1.17 0.38
CA THR A 147 -22.52 -2.46 0.62
C THR A 147 -22.02 -3.56 -0.31
N GLN A 148 -21.15 -3.23 -1.28
CA GLN A 148 -20.62 -4.18 -2.24
C GLN A 148 -19.76 -5.25 -1.55
N PRO A 149 -20.18 -6.55 -1.54
CA PRO A 149 -19.49 -7.59 -0.80
C PRO A 149 -18.03 -7.80 -1.23
N ASN A 150 -17.76 -7.73 -2.53
CA ASN A 150 -16.42 -7.94 -3.06
C ASN A 150 -15.44 -6.87 -2.56
N VAL A 151 -15.84 -5.59 -2.54
CA VAL A 151 -14.98 -4.51 -2.03
C VAL A 151 -14.71 -4.70 -0.54
N LEU A 152 -15.73 -5.08 0.25
CA LEU A 152 -15.58 -5.35 1.68
C LEU A 152 -14.65 -6.56 1.94
N GLU A 153 -14.74 -7.61 1.13
CA GLU A 153 -13.84 -8.76 1.19
C GLU A 153 -12.39 -8.35 0.91
N VAL A 154 -12.16 -7.56 -0.13
CA VAL A 154 -10.81 -7.11 -0.49
C VAL A 154 -10.25 -6.12 0.55
N ILE A 155 -11.07 -5.20 1.07
CA ILE A 155 -10.69 -4.36 2.23
C ILE A 155 -10.32 -5.25 3.42
N GLY A 156 -11.12 -6.29 3.70
CA GLY A 156 -10.85 -7.27 4.75
C GLY A 156 -9.48 -7.92 4.59
N PHE A 157 -9.17 -8.41 3.38
CA PHE A 157 -7.88 -9.02 3.08
C PHE A 157 -6.71 -8.08 3.35
N TYR A 158 -6.70 -6.86 2.79
CA TYR A 158 -5.59 -5.92 3.01
C TYR A 158 -5.53 -5.39 4.44
N THR A 159 -6.66 -5.37 5.16
CA THR A 159 -6.67 -5.09 6.59
C THR A 159 -5.92 -6.18 7.36
N GLU A 160 -6.10 -7.45 7.00
CA GLU A 160 -5.33 -8.56 7.60
C GLU A 160 -3.84 -8.43 7.29
N GLN A 161 -3.47 -8.06 6.06
CA GLN A 161 -2.07 -7.81 5.71
C GLN A 161 -1.43 -6.72 6.59
N LEU A 162 -2.16 -5.62 6.88
CA LEU A 162 -1.69 -4.58 7.82
C LEU A 162 -1.56 -5.10 9.25
N VAL A 163 -2.48 -5.96 9.70
CA VAL A 163 -2.45 -6.54 11.05
C VAL A 163 -1.25 -7.46 11.22
N GLU A 164 -1.01 -8.35 10.24
CA GLU A 164 0.10 -9.30 10.20
C GLU A 164 1.45 -8.60 10.15
N ALA A 165 1.59 -7.60 9.28
CA ALA A 165 2.79 -6.77 9.17
C ALA A 165 3.03 -5.84 10.37
N LYS A 166 2.11 -5.87 11.33
CA LYS A 166 2.09 -5.04 12.53
C LYS A 166 2.11 -3.53 12.27
N SER A 167 1.42 -3.09 11.21
CA SER A 167 1.36 -1.68 10.84
C SER A 167 0.83 -0.78 11.98
N GLU A 168 1.49 0.36 12.15
CA GLU A 168 1.12 1.44 13.07
C GLU A 168 0.35 2.58 12.37
N ASP A 169 -0.10 2.37 11.12
CA ASP A 169 -0.95 3.35 10.43
C ASP A 169 -2.36 3.37 11.05
N ALA A 170 -2.48 4.11 12.14
CA ALA A 170 -3.70 4.20 12.94
C ALA A 170 -4.87 4.77 12.13
N LYS A 171 -4.61 5.71 11.21
CA LYS A 171 -5.65 6.31 10.37
C LYS A 171 -6.20 5.27 9.41
N LEU A 172 -5.34 4.60 8.65
CA LEU A 172 -5.76 3.60 7.69
C LEU A 172 -6.46 2.43 8.38
N MET A 173 -5.90 1.96 9.50
CA MET A 173 -6.52 0.91 10.30
C MET A 173 -7.91 1.31 10.81
N TYR A 174 -8.07 2.54 11.31
CA TYR A 174 -9.37 3.04 11.76
C TYR A 174 -10.39 3.07 10.61
N MET A 175 -10.01 3.55 9.43
CA MET A 175 -10.87 3.56 8.24
C MET A 175 -11.30 2.14 7.85
N CYS A 176 -10.36 1.20 7.83
CA CYS A 176 -10.63 -0.21 7.51
C CYS A 176 -11.62 -0.84 8.49
N LEU A 177 -11.37 -0.71 9.80
CA LEU A 177 -12.24 -1.27 10.82
C LEU A 177 -13.64 -0.64 10.84
N ARG A 178 -13.76 0.62 10.43
CA ARG A 178 -15.05 1.30 10.25
C ARG A 178 -15.82 0.75 9.06
N ALA A 179 -15.15 0.50 7.93
CA ALA A 179 -15.75 -0.12 6.76
C ALA A 179 -16.22 -1.55 7.06
N LEU A 180 -15.41 -2.31 7.80
CA LEU A 180 -15.67 -3.72 8.10
C LEU A 180 -16.65 -3.95 9.27
N LYS A 181 -17.29 -2.91 9.82
CA LYS A 181 -18.10 -3.01 11.06
C LYS A 181 -19.24 -4.04 11.02
N GLU A 182 -19.86 -4.23 9.86
CA GLU A 182 -20.94 -5.22 9.65
C GLU A 182 -20.44 -6.48 8.92
N HIS A 183 -19.17 -6.48 8.48
CA HIS A 183 -18.58 -7.58 7.71
C HIS A 183 -17.70 -8.49 8.58
N TRP A 184 -17.04 -7.93 9.58
CA TRP A 184 -16.23 -8.67 10.54
C TRP A 184 -16.94 -8.82 11.89
N PRO A 185 -16.66 -9.91 12.64
CA PRO A 185 -17.13 -10.04 14.02
C PRO A 185 -16.65 -8.87 14.89
N ALA A 186 -17.55 -8.31 15.71
CA ALA A 186 -17.24 -7.18 16.60
C ALA A 186 -16.04 -7.46 17.53
N GLN A 187 -15.88 -8.71 17.97
CA GLN A 187 -14.73 -9.15 18.77
C GLN A 187 -13.40 -9.03 18.01
N LYS A 188 -13.36 -9.43 16.72
CA LYS A 188 -12.18 -9.30 15.87
C LYS A 188 -11.81 -7.83 15.68
N ILE A 189 -12.80 -6.99 15.39
CA ILE A 189 -12.60 -5.53 15.26
C ILE A 189 -12.05 -4.94 16.56
N SER A 190 -12.62 -5.32 17.70
CA SER A 190 -12.17 -4.86 19.01
C SER A 190 -10.72 -5.23 19.29
N GLN A 191 -10.36 -6.49 19.06
CA GLN A 191 -9.01 -7.00 19.27
C GLN A 191 -7.99 -6.27 18.39
N VAL A 192 -8.28 -6.12 17.09
CA VAL A 192 -7.40 -5.42 16.16
C VAL A 192 -7.25 -3.94 16.56
N ALA A 193 -8.35 -3.26 16.87
CA ALA A 193 -8.32 -1.84 17.26
C ALA A 193 -7.46 -1.61 18.51
N LEU A 194 -7.64 -2.43 19.56
CA LEU A 194 -6.87 -2.31 20.79
C LEU A 194 -5.39 -2.68 20.57
N ALA A 195 -5.10 -3.71 19.78
CA ALA A 195 -3.73 -4.10 19.47
C ALA A 195 -2.97 -3.01 18.70
N THR A 196 -3.59 -2.41 17.68
CA THR A 196 -2.98 -1.31 16.92
C THR A 196 -2.80 -0.07 17.80
N ALA A 197 -3.80 0.30 18.59
CA ALA A 197 -3.69 1.44 19.51
C ALA A 197 -2.56 1.25 20.54
N ALA A 198 -2.40 0.04 21.07
CA ALA A 198 -1.33 -0.29 22.02
C ALA A 198 0.06 -0.17 21.39
N ARG A 199 0.24 -0.62 20.14
CA ARG A 199 1.52 -0.50 19.42
C ARG A 199 1.92 0.96 19.21
N VAL A 200 0.99 1.78 18.71
CA VAL A 200 1.21 3.22 18.50
C VAL A 200 1.57 3.94 19.81
N GLN A 201 0.97 3.53 20.93
CA GLN A 201 1.29 4.10 22.25
C GLN A 201 2.62 3.61 22.82
N ALA A 202 3.03 2.38 22.51
CA ALA A 202 4.28 1.79 22.98
C ALA A 202 5.51 2.31 22.21
N ARG A 203 5.31 2.94 21.05
CA ARG A 203 6.38 3.55 20.26
C ARG A 203 7.08 4.63 21.09
N LYS A 204 8.40 4.49 21.23
CA LYS A 204 9.24 5.52 21.83
C LYS A 204 9.22 6.73 20.90
N ILE A 205 8.78 7.87 21.44
CA ILE A 205 8.82 9.17 20.76
C ILE A 205 10.30 9.57 20.70
N HIS A 206 10.90 9.47 19.51
CA HIS A 206 12.34 9.69 19.33
C HIS A 206 12.65 11.08 18.77
N SER A 207 11.68 11.76 18.17
CA SER A 207 11.85 13.11 17.63
C SER A 207 10.58 13.96 17.77
N ALA A 208 10.71 15.27 17.56
CA ALA A 208 9.57 16.18 17.47
C ALA A 208 8.61 15.75 16.34
N GLU A 209 9.09 15.05 15.31
CA GLU A 209 8.25 14.59 14.19
C GLU A 209 7.18 13.58 14.60
N ASP A 210 7.39 12.82 15.68
CA ASP A 210 6.39 11.87 16.18
C ASP A 210 5.14 12.58 16.77
N THR A 211 5.22 13.88 17.05
CA THR A 211 4.10 14.66 17.63
C THR A 211 3.81 16.01 16.97
N ALA A 212 4.80 16.62 16.31
CA ALA A 212 4.74 17.96 15.72
C ALA A 212 4.52 17.94 14.20
N THR A 213 4.69 16.79 13.53
CA THR A 213 4.26 16.63 12.13
C THR A 213 2.76 16.31 12.07
N VAL A 214 2.15 16.61 10.92
CA VAL A 214 0.74 16.30 10.67
C VAL A 214 0.51 14.80 10.77
N THR A 215 1.42 14.01 10.20
CA THR A 215 1.41 12.54 10.27
C THR A 215 1.52 12.02 11.70
N GLY A 216 2.46 12.54 12.51
CA GLY A 216 2.64 12.14 13.91
C GLY A 216 1.41 12.47 14.78
N TYR A 217 0.87 13.69 14.63
CA TYR A 217 -0.35 14.12 15.33
C TYR A 217 -1.54 13.22 14.99
N HIS A 218 -1.79 12.97 13.70
CA HIS A 218 -2.90 12.11 13.28
C HIS A 218 -2.75 10.69 13.78
N ARG A 219 -1.53 10.12 13.78
CA ARG A 219 -1.28 8.77 14.32
C ARG A 219 -1.78 8.65 15.77
N GLN A 220 -1.46 9.63 16.62
CA GLN A 220 -1.90 9.65 18.02
C GLN A 220 -3.41 9.87 18.17
N VAL A 221 -4.01 10.75 17.36
CA VAL A 221 -5.47 10.98 17.37
C VAL A 221 -6.21 9.69 17.01
N TYR A 222 -5.85 9.04 15.90
CA TYR A 222 -6.51 7.82 15.47
C TYR A 222 -6.23 6.63 16.39
N ALA A 223 -5.09 6.58 17.08
CA ALA A 223 -4.86 5.58 18.12
C ALA A 223 -5.85 5.71 19.30
N ARG A 224 -6.22 6.95 19.69
CA ARG A 224 -7.27 7.17 20.70
C ARG A 224 -8.64 6.72 20.18
N GLU A 225 -8.95 7.00 18.92
CA GLU A 225 -10.22 6.58 18.30
C GLU A 225 -10.31 5.05 18.16
N LEU A 226 -9.23 4.39 17.79
CA LEU A 226 -9.13 2.92 17.81
C LEU A 226 -9.36 2.36 19.21
N LYS A 227 -8.74 2.96 20.24
CA LYS A 227 -8.97 2.55 21.64
C LYS A 227 -10.44 2.69 22.05
N LYS A 228 -11.09 3.81 21.70
CA LYS A 228 -12.52 4.04 21.95
C LYS A 228 -13.39 3.00 21.22
N LEU A 229 -13.13 2.77 19.94
CA LEU A 229 -13.83 1.78 19.12
C LEU A 229 -13.72 0.38 19.74
N GLY A 230 -12.49 0.00 20.10
CA GLY A 230 -12.19 -1.29 20.71
C GLY A 230 -12.95 -1.51 22.01
N HIS A 231 -12.91 -0.55 22.94
CA HIS A 231 -13.65 -0.64 24.21
C HIS A 231 -15.17 -0.66 24.02
N LYS A 232 -15.71 0.16 23.10
CA LYS A 232 -17.14 0.19 22.80
C LYS A 232 -17.66 -1.17 22.32
N LEU A 233 -16.89 -1.84 21.47
CA LEU A 233 -17.25 -3.16 20.94
C LEU A 233 -17.03 -4.28 21.95
N LYS A 234 -15.96 -4.21 22.76
CA LYS A 234 -15.69 -5.17 23.82
C LYS A 234 -16.82 -5.22 24.87
N ASN A 235 -17.44 -4.08 25.17
CA ASN A 235 -18.51 -3.99 26.15
C ASN A 235 -19.91 -4.37 25.59
N ARG A 236 -19.99 -4.74 24.30
CA ARG A 236 -21.24 -5.14 23.61
C ARG A 236 -21.28 -6.62 23.26
N ALA A 237 -20.14 -7.29 23.26
CA ALA A 237 -19.98 -8.73 23.04
C ALA A 237 -20.06 -9.47 24.37
#